data_AF-A0A3B9PKA5-F1
#
_entry.id   AF-A0A3B9PKA5-F1
#
_cell.length_a   1.000
_cell.length_b   1.000
_cell.length_c   1.000
_cell.angle_alpha   90.00
_cell.angle_beta   90.00
_cell.angle_gamma   90.00
#
_symmetry.space_group_name_H-M   'P 1'
#
loop_
_entity.id
_entity.type
_entity.pdbx_description
1 polymer ?
#
loop_
_entity_poly.entity_id
_entity_poly.type
_entity_poly.pdbx_seq_one_letter_code
_entity_poly.pdbx_strand_id
1 'polypeptide(L)'
;GPVIALGRPGDKRTPFGAQRHYADHADWQHTLAAAARSAQAIVLVASDSPGVKWEYDLLKNEAMLDKVLLVFRPDPAHLAANRHAAEWFSAGGGAKVDEAIAAGLRPVSLRRDKGRALLSAAKMPSAAASVLSLRVHFHGEGAR
;
A
#
# COMPACT_ATOMS: atom_id res chain seq x y z
N GLY A 1 16.12 1.82 -6.95
CA GLY A 1 16.82 1.98 -5.67
C GLY A 1 16.70 0.72 -4.83
N PRO A 2 17.36 0.62 -3.67
CA PRO A 2 17.19 -0.49 -2.74
C PRO A 2 15.76 -0.54 -2.18
N VAL A 3 15.23 -1.73 -1.94
CA VAL A 3 13.94 -1.92 -1.26
C VAL A 3 14.21 -2.06 0.23
N ILE A 4 13.62 -1.16 1.02
CA ILE A 4 13.72 -1.18 2.48
C ILE A 4 12.36 -1.57 3.04
N ALA A 5 12.31 -2.66 3.82
CA ALA A 5 11.11 -3.06 4.53
C ALA A 5 11.16 -2.55 5.97
N LEU A 6 10.14 -1.81 6.38
CA LEU A 6 10.05 -1.28 7.75
C LEU A 6 9.16 -2.20 8.58
N GLY A 7 9.60 -2.52 9.79
CA GLY A 7 8.89 -3.40 10.72
C GLY A 7 8.70 -2.71 12.06
N ARG A 8 7.66 -3.13 12.80
CA ARG A 8 7.50 -2.69 14.19
C ARG A 8 8.64 -3.24 15.03
N PRO A 9 9.12 -2.50 16.05
CA PRO A 9 10.06 -3.02 17.02
C PRO A 9 9.54 -4.33 17.64
N GLY A 10 10.36 -5.38 17.65
CA GLY A 10 9.99 -6.71 18.18
C GLY A 10 9.27 -7.65 17.21
N ASP A 11 8.99 -7.22 15.98
CA ASP A 11 8.39 -8.09 14.95
C ASP A 11 9.42 -9.10 14.40
N LYS A 12 9.28 -10.38 14.81
CA LYS A 12 10.22 -11.48 14.51
C LYS A 12 9.98 -12.17 13.15
N ARG A 13 8.93 -11.79 12.42
CA ARG A 13 8.65 -12.41 11.10
C ARG A 13 9.60 -11.85 10.06
N THR A 14 10.45 -12.71 9.49
CA THR A 14 11.32 -12.41 8.34
C THR A 14 10.57 -12.68 7.03
N PRO A 15 10.24 -11.67 6.20
CA PRO A 15 9.96 -11.90 4.79
C PRO A 15 11.22 -11.69 3.94
N PHE A 16 11.32 -12.47 2.88
CA PHE A 16 12.44 -12.49 1.92
C PHE A 16 12.57 -11.18 1.13
N GLY A 17 13.82 -10.75 0.86
CA GLY A 17 14.16 -9.92 -0.30
C GLY A 17 14.34 -8.40 -0.10
N ALA A 18 14.22 -7.86 1.12
CA ALA A 18 14.44 -6.43 1.40
C ALA A 18 15.28 -6.22 2.67
N GLN A 19 16.17 -5.22 2.67
CA GLN A 19 16.93 -4.83 3.86
C GLN A 19 15.96 -4.20 4.87
N ARG A 20 15.93 -4.69 6.12
CA ARG A 20 15.10 -4.08 7.19
C ARG A 20 15.95 -3.18 8.06
N HIS A 21 15.45 -1.98 8.33
CA HIS A 21 15.92 -1.15 9.43
C HIS A 21 14.99 -1.38 10.62
N TYR A 22 15.54 -1.94 11.70
CA TYR A 22 14.87 -2.05 12.99
C TYR A 22 15.34 -0.85 13.84
N ALA A 23 14.42 0.04 14.19
CA ALA A 23 14.71 1.13 15.11
C ALA A 23 14.41 0.66 16.55
N ASP A 24 15.31 0.96 17.49
CA ASP A 24 15.07 0.73 18.91
C ASP A 24 13.89 1.60 19.41
N HIS A 25 13.24 1.11 20.46
CA HIS A 25 11.84 1.32 20.85
C HIS A 25 11.35 2.79 21.00
N ALA A 26 12.21 3.80 20.91
CA ALA A 26 11.86 5.21 21.05
C ALA A 26 11.67 5.97 19.72
N ASP A 27 12.33 5.58 18.62
CA ASP A 27 12.44 6.44 17.42
C ASP A 27 11.92 5.83 16.11
N TRP A 28 11.18 4.71 16.19
CA TRP A 28 10.73 3.99 15.00
C TRP A 28 9.76 4.80 14.13
N GLN A 29 8.93 5.65 14.73
CA GLN A 29 8.03 6.54 13.99
C GLN A 29 8.80 7.63 13.23
N HIS A 30 9.81 8.22 13.88
CA HIS A 30 10.68 9.21 13.26
C HIS A 30 11.47 8.59 12.10
N THR A 31 11.98 7.38 12.30
CA THR A 31 12.68 6.60 11.27
C THR A 31 11.76 6.28 10.10
N LEU A 32 10.52 5.86 10.35
CA LEU A 32 9.52 5.62 9.31
C LEU A 32 9.24 6.88 8.50
N ALA A 33 9.02 8.02 9.17
CA ALA A 33 8.78 9.30 8.50
C ALA A 33 9.98 9.73 7.65
N ALA A 34 11.21 9.62 8.18
CA ALA A 34 12.43 9.94 7.45
C ALA A 34 12.63 9.05 6.21
N ALA A 35 12.43 7.73 6.38
CA ALA A 35 12.49 6.77 5.27
C ALA A 35 11.41 7.10 4.22
N ALA A 36 10.16 7.32 4.65
CA ALA A 36 9.05 7.67 3.78
C ALA A 36 9.33 8.97 3.01
N ARG A 37 9.91 10.02 3.63
CA ARG A 37 10.33 11.26 2.95
C ARG A 37 11.32 10.98 1.83
N SER A 38 12.36 10.21 2.11
CA SER A 38 13.42 9.89 1.15
C SER A 38 13.00 8.92 0.03
N ALA A 39 11.94 8.14 0.26
CA ALA A 39 11.50 7.14 -0.69
C ALA A 39 10.90 7.78 -1.96
N GLN A 40 11.28 7.25 -3.12
CA GLN A 40 10.64 7.57 -4.40
C GLN A 40 9.24 6.95 -4.52
N ALA A 41 9.03 5.85 -3.80
CA ALA A 41 7.86 4.99 -3.90
C ALA A 41 7.64 4.26 -2.57
N ILE A 42 6.38 4.08 -2.20
CA ILE A 42 5.99 3.35 -1.00
C ILE A 42 4.99 2.27 -1.40
N VAL A 43 5.24 1.02 -1.01
CA VAL A 43 4.27 -0.06 -1.17
C VAL A 43 3.72 -0.39 0.20
N LEU A 44 2.39 -0.33 0.34
CA LEU A 44 1.71 -0.62 1.58
C LEU A 44 0.71 -1.75 1.35
N VAL A 45 0.69 -2.74 2.24
CA VAL A 45 -0.26 -3.85 2.15
C VAL A 45 -1.52 -3.51 2.95
N ALA A 46 -2.69 -3.69 2.34
CA ALA A 46 -3.96 -3.32 2.94
C ALA A 46 -4.25 -4.09 4.24
N SER A 47 -4.50 -3.34 5.30
CA SER A 47 -4.91 -3.81 6.62
C SER A 47 -5.77 -2.73 7.29
N ASP A 48 -6.70 -3.16 8.12
CA ASP A 48 -7.56 -2.35 8.97
C ASP A 48 -7.11 -2.34 10.45
N SER A 49 -5.87 -2.79 10.72
CA SER A 49 -5.33 -2.77 12.08
C SER A 49 -5.06 -1.33 12.56
N PRO A 50 -5.18 -1.04 13.87
CA PRO A 50 -4.92 0.31 14.40
C PRO A 50 -3.53 0.85 14.06
N GLY A 51 -2.51 0.00 14.07
CA GLY A 51 -1.16 0.45 13.74
C GLY A 51 -0.97 0.78 12.26
N VAL A 52 -1.68 0.11 11.35
CA VAL A 52 -1.65 0.48 9.92
C VAL A 52 -2.51 1.73 9.68
N LYS A 53 -3.60 1.92 10.42
CA LYS A 53 -4.34 3.19 10.41
C LYS A 53 -3.44 4.39 10.72
N TRP A 54 -2.59 4.27 11.74
CA TRP A 54 -1.62 5.32 12.07
C TRP A 54 -0.64 5.60 10.92
N GLU A 55 -0.16 4.57 10.21
CA GLU A 55 0.72 4.74 9.04
C GLU A 55 0.02 5.53 7.92
N TYR A 56 -1.27 5.25 7.66
CA TYR A 56 -2.06 6.05 6.71
C TYR A 56 -2.20 7.51 7.15
N ASP A 57 -2.51 7.74 8.43
CA ASP A 57 -2.68 9.10 8.95
C ASP A 57 -1.36 9.89 8.85
N LEU A 58 -0.21 9.27 9.15
CA LEU A 58 1.12 9.86 8.94
C LEU A 58 1.35 10.24 7.47
N LEU A 59 1.18 9.29 6.55
CA LEU A 59 1.41 9.52 5.11
C LEU A 59 0.46 10.56 4.53
N LYS A 60 -0.77 10.62 5.04
CA LYS A 60 -1.78 11.61 4.67
C LYS A 60 -1.39 13.00 5.15
N ASN A 61 -1.05 13.14 6.42
CA ASN A 61 -0.72 14.42 7.05
C ASN A 61 0.57 15.02 6.48
N GLU A 62 1.51 14.18 6.03
CA GLU A 62 2.74 14.64 5.35
C GLU A 62 2.61 14.73 3.81
N ALA A 63 1.40 14.64 3.26
CA ALA A 63 1.13 14.74 1.82
C ALA A 63 1.91 13.74 0.94
N MET A 64 2.12 12.51 1.42
CA MET A 64 2.92 11.47 0.75
C MET A 64 2.10 10.39 0.05
N LEU A 65 0.76 10.44 0.13
CA LEU A 65 -0.09 9.38 -0.42
C LEU A 65 0.01 9.23 -1.95
N ASP A 66 0.47 10.25 -2.68
CA ASP A 66 0.60 10.18 -4.14
C ASP A 66 1.74 9.27 -4.61
N LYS A 67 2.73 8.99 -3.76
CA LYS A 67 3.81 8.01 -4.04
C LYS A 67 3.56 6.62 -3.45
N VAL A 68 2.33 6.36 -2.99
CA VAL A 68 1.95 5.09 -2.36
C VAL A 68 1.17 4.22 -3.34
N LEU A 69 1.57 2.95 -3.42
CA LEU A 69 0.76 1.87 -3.95
C LEU A 69 0.18 1.06 -2.79
N LEU A 70 -1.13 1.13 -2.60
CA LEU A 70 -1.84 0.22 -1.71
C LEU A 70 -2.07 -1.11 -2.42
N VAL A 71 -1.56 -2.21 -1.90
CA VAL A 71 -1.72 -3.56 -2.45
C VAL A 71 -2.74 -4.33 -1.61
N PHE A 72 -3.75 -4.90 -2.26
CA PHE A 72 -4.79 -5.67 -1.60
C PHE A 72 -4.37 -7.11 -1.34
N ARG A 73 -4.85 -7.67 -0.23
CA ARG A 73 -4.63 -9.09 0.06
C ARG A 73 -5.64 -9.92 -0.73
N PRO A 74 -5.19 -10.95 -1.49
CA PRO A 74 -6.05 -11.67 -2.42
C PRO A 74 -7.03 -12.65 -1.72
N ASP A 75 -6.78 -12.99 -0.46
CA ASP A 75 -7.63 -13.89 0.32
C ASP A 75 -9.00 -13.23 0.62
N PRO A 76 -10.13 -13.89 0.31
CA PRO A 76 -11.47 -13.43 0.65
C PRO A 76 -11.68 -13.05 2.12
N ALA A 77 -10.94 -13.67 3.04
CA ALA A 77 -10.96 -13.34 4.48
C ALA A 77 -10.53 -11.89 4.77
N HIS A 78 -9.96 -11.19 3.79
CA HIS A 78 -9.44 -9.83 3.93
C HIS A 78 -10.25 -8.78 3.17
N LEU A 79 -11.41 -9.12 2.59
CA LEU A 79 -12.22 -8.17 1.81
C LEU A 79 -12.63 -6.93 2.62
N ALA A 80 -13.13 -7.10 3.83
CA ALA A 80 -13.52 -5.98 4.69
C ALA A 80 -12.32 -5.08 5.03
N ALA A 81 -11.19 -5.68 5.37
CA ALA A 81 -9.97 -4.95 5.68
C ALA A 81 -9.40 -4.21 4.46
N ASN A 82 -9.46 -4.82 3.27
CA ASN A 82 -9.08 -4.19 2.00
C ASN A 82 -9.96 -2.97 1.71
N ARG A 83 -11.28 -3.10 1.91
CA ARG A 83 -12.25 -2.01 1.71
C ARG A 83 -11.99 -0.84 2.67
N HIS A 84 -11.79 -1.11 3.96
CA HIS A 84 -11.49 -0.07 4.95
C HIS A 84 -10.18 0.65 4.66
N ALA A 85 -9.13 -0.11 4.32
CA ALA A 85 -7.84 0.44 3.91
C ALA A 85 -7.97 1.35 2.67
N ALA A 86 -8.77 0.95 1.68
CA ALA A 86 -9.01 1.77 0.49
C ALA A 86 -9.68 3.11 0.83
N GLU A 87 -10.64 3.10 1.75
CA GLU A 87 -11.34 4.31 2.20
C GLU A 87 -10.43 5.26 3.01
N TRP A 88 -9.57 4.71 3.87
CA TRP A 88 -8.56 5.52 4.57
C TRP A 88 -7.54 6.12 3.61
N PHE A 89 -7.15 5.35 2.60
CA PHE A 89 -6.15 5.75 1.61
C PHE A 89 -6.63 6.87 0.68
N SER A 90 -7.88 6.79 0.23
CA SER A 90 -8.50 7.81 -0.61
C SER A 90 -10.00 7.82 -0.37
N ALA A 91 -10.58 9.01 -0.24
CA ALA A 91 -12.03 9.16 -0.16
C ALA A 91 -12.71 8.48 -1.35
N GLY A 92 -13.73 7.66 -1.08
CA GLY A 92 -14.43 6.86 -2.08
C GLY A 92 -13.64 5.66 -2.61
N GLY A 93 -12.47 5.36 -2.05
CA GLY A 93 -11.67 4.19 -2.39
C GLY A 93 -12.40 2.89 -2.05
N GLY A 94 -13.15 2.85 -0.95
CA GLY A 94 -13.97 1.70 -0.58
C GLY A 94 -15.06 1.42 -1.61
N ALA A 95 -15.72 2.48 -2.12
CA ALA A 95 -16.75 2.35 -3.15
C ALA A 95 -16.19 1.74 -4.44
N LYS A 96 -14.98 2.16 -4.87
CA LYS A 96 -14.31 1.56 -6.04
C LYS A 96 -14.02 0.07 -5.87
N VAL A 97 -13.62 -0.33 -4.66
CA VAL A 97 -13.42 -1.74 -4.31
C VAL A 97 -14.72 -2.52 -4.44
N ASP A 98 -15.81 -1.99 -3.91
CA ASP A 98 -17.15 -2.60 -3.98
C ASP A 98 -17.63 -2.73 -5.43
N GLU A 99 -17.47 -1.69 -6.24
CA GLU A 99 -17.80 -1.67 -7.68
C GLU A 99 -17.06 -2.76 -8.46
N ALA A 100 -15.75 -2.92 -8.22
CA ALA A 100 -14.94 -3.95 -8.89
C ALA A 100 -15.39 -5.36 -8.50
N ILE A 101 -15.69 -5.58 -7.22
CA ILE A 101 -16.19 -6.88 -6.73
C ILE A 101 -17.56 -7.20 -7.34
N ALA A 102 -18.46 -6.21 -7.39
CA ALA A 102 -19.78 -6.34 -8.02
C ALA A 102 -19.68 -6.68 -9.51
N ALA A 103 -18.65 -6.18 -10.19
CA ALA A 103 -18.32 -6.53 -11.57
C ALA A 103 -17.64 -7.90 -11.75
N GLY A 104 -17.51 -8.70 -10.67
CA GLY A 104 -16.86 -10.02 -10.71
C GLY A 104 -15.33 -9.96 -10.77
N LEU A 105 -14.73 -8.81 -10.49
CA LEU A 105 -13.28 -8.63 -10.46
C LEU A 105 -12.73 -8.81 -9.04
N ARG A 106 -11.40 -8.90 -8.97
CA ARG A 106 -10.62 -8.97 -7.73
C ARG A 106 -9.71 -7.75 -7.64
N PRO A 107 -9.92 -6.86 -6.65
CA PRO A 107 -9.01 -5.74 -6.39
C PRO A 107 -7.57 -6.24 -6.20
N VAL A 108 -6.62 -5.60 -6.87
CA VAL A 108 -5.18 -5.90 -6.78
C VAL A 108 -4.45 -4.78 -6.08
N SER A 109 -4.71 -3.54 -6.48
CA SER A 109 -4.08 -2.37 -5.87
C SER A 109 -4.89 -1.10 -6.07
N LEU A 110 -4.56 -0.07 -5.30
CA LEU A 110 -5.08 1.27 -5.39
C LEU A 110 -3.91 2.26 -5.32
N ARG A 111 -3.90 3.25 -6.22
CA ARG A 111 -2.96 4.37 -6.19
C ARG A 111 -3.69 5.69 -6.34
N ARG A 112 -2.99 6.79 -6.05
CA ARG A 112 -3.46 8.14 -6.36
C ARG A 112 -2.67 8.69 -7.55
N ASP A 113 -3.36 9.43 -8.41
CA ASP A 113 -2.76 10.25 -9.47
C ASP A 113 -3.46 11.60 -9.46
N LYS A 114 -2.73 12.66 -9.08
CA LYS A 114 -3.26 14.03 -8.91
C LYS A 114 -4.55 14.04 -8.07
N GLY A 115 -4.53 13.31 -6.95
CA GLY A 115 -5.67 13.19 -6.04
C GLY A 115 -6.79 12.24 -6.49
N ARG A 116 -6.74 11.67 -7.70
CA ARG A 116 -7.73 10.70 -8.18
C ARG A 116 -7.33 9.27 -7.80
N ALA A 117 -8.28 8.53 -7.24
CA ALA A 117 -8.12 7.11 -6.95
C ALA A 117 -8.16 6.25 -8.23
N LEU A 118 -7.08 5.52 -8.50
CA LEU A 118 -6.97 4.58 -9.62
C LEU A 118 -6.85 3.15 -9.10
N LEU A 119 -7.89 2.34 -9.33
CA LEU A 119 -7.96 0.95 -8.90
C LEU A 119 -7.48 0.02 -10.03
N SER A 120 -6.55 -0.88 -9.70
CA SER A 120 -6.25 -2.05 -10.55
C SER A 120 -7.01 -3.27 -10.03
N ALA A 121 -7.68 -3.99 -10.92
CA ALA A 121 -8.39 -5.21 -10.59
C ALA A 121 -8.18 -6.28 -11.68
N ALA A 122 -8.28 -7.56 -11.32
CA ALA A 122 -8.06 -8.69 -12.21
C ALA A 122 -9.20 -9.71 -12.09
N LYS A 123 -9.41 -10.54 -13.12
CA LYS A 123 -10.40 -11.63 -13.06
C LYS A 123 -10.00 -12.74 -12.08
N MET A 124 -8.71 -12.97 -11.90
CA MET A 124 -8.16 -13.93 -10.94
C MET A 124 -7.01 -13.29 -10.16
N PRO A 125 -6.91 -13.54 -8.85
CA PRO A 125 -5.75 -13.13 -8.08
C PRO A 125 -4.55 -14.00 -8.48
N SER A 126 -3.44 -13.36 -8.85
CA SER A 126 -2.19 -14.08 -9.16
C SER A 126 -0.99 -13.22 -8.80
N ALA A 127 0.15 -13.87 -8.54
CA ALA A 127 1.42 -13.15 -8.36
C ALA A 127 1.74 -12.28 -9.59
N ALA A 128 1.39 -12.75 -10.80
CA ALA A 128 1.56 -12.00 -12.03
C ALA A 128 0.73 -10.71 -12.05
N ALA A 129 -0.51 -10.73 -11.55
CA ALA A 129 -1.36 -9.54 -11.44
C ALA A 129 -0.74 -8.50 -10.48
N SER A 130 -0.22 -8.94 -9.34
CA SER A 130 0.48 -8.05 -8.39
C SER A 130 1.76 -7.46 -8.99
N VAL A 131 2.57 -8.27 -9.68
CA VAL A 131 3.79 -7.80 -10.35
C VAL A 131 3.47 -6.82 -11.47
N LEU A 132 2.45 -7.09 -12.30
CA LEU A 132 2.02 -6.18 -13.35
C LEU A 132 1.55 -4.85 -12.77
N SER A 133 0.77 -4.88 -11.69
CA SER A 133 0.35 -3.67 -10.98
C SER A 133 1.53 -2.85 -10.48
N LEU A 134 2.55 -3.49 -9.89
CA LEU A 134 3.77 -2.82 -9.44
C LEU A 134 4.50 -2.17 -10.63
N ARG A 135 4.60 -2.88 -11.76
CA ARG A 135 5.25 -2.36 -12.97
C ARG A 135 4.50 -1.19 -13.58
N VAL A 136 3.18 -1.27 -13.71
CA VAL A 136 2.35 -0.18 -14.24
C VAL A 136 2.45 1.06 -13.37
N HIS A 137 2.55 0.89 -12.05
CA HIS A 137 2.68 2.02 -11.14
C HIS A 137 4.06 2.67 -11.20
N PHE A 138 5.15 1.89 -11.19
CA PHE A 138 6.52 2.43 -11.08
C PHE A 138 7.27 2.63 -12.40
N HIS A 139 6.86 1.98 -13.49
CA HIS A 139 7.44 2.19 -14.83
C HIS A 139 6.57 3.08 -15.73
N GLY A 140 5.34 3.40 -15.33
CA GLY A 140 4.43 4.27 -16.09
C GLY A 140 4.82 5.74 -16.10
N GLU A 141 5.75 6.18 -15.24
CA GLU A 141 6.19 7.58 -15.15
C GLU A 141 7.42 7.90 -16.01
N GLY A 142 8.00 6.93 -16.72
CA GLY A 142 9.18 7.13 -17.58
C GLY A 142 8.90 7.60 -19.01
N ALA A 143 7.67 8.05 -19.32
CA ALA A 143 7.27 8.43 -20.68
C ALA A 143 6.49 9.76 -20.74
N ARG A 144 6.75 10.70 -19.82
CA ARG A 144 6.25 12.08 -19.92
C ARG A 144 7.32 13.07 -19.49
#